data_AF-A0A3P5X2V5-F1
#
_entry.id   AF-A0A3P5X2V5-F1
#
_cell.length_a   1.000
_cell.length_b   1.000
_cell.length_c   1.000
_cell.angle_alpha   90.00
_cell.angle_beta   90.00
_cell.angle_gamma   90.00
#
_symmetry.space_group_name_H-M   'P 1'
#
loop_
_entity.id
_entity.type
_entity.pdbx_description
1 polymer ?
#
loop_
_entity_poly.entity_id
_entity_poly.type
_entity_poly.pdbx_seq_one_letter_code
_entity_poly.pdbx_strand_id
1 'polypeptide(L)'
;MARVEAVTTNRPRGGPVDRLETAAVLGGVDAPKISLTKALDAYWTLTKDKTLGKSEDQLRRWRNPRVKAVKNLVGVIGDKSLEEVTGDDMLEFRDWWMERIEREGLTPNSGNKYLIHIGDVMKTVNRMKRLGLVLPRLCCAKEVRGALPLSPDALIPRAR
;
A
#
# COMPACT_ATOMS: atom_id res chain seq x y z
N MET A 1 -22.43 -59.33 -26.37
CA MET A 1 -22.83 -58.09 -27.08
C MET A 1 -21.65 -57.13 -27.08
N ALA A 2 -21.29 -56.66 -28.28
CA ALA A 2 -20.43 -55.52 -28.68
C ALA A 2 -19.07 -55.25 -27.98
N ARG A 3 -17.99 -55.51 -28.73
CA ARG A 3 -16.74 -54.71 -28.77
C ARG A 3 -16.98 -53.44 -29.61
N VAL A 4 -16.28 -52.33 -29.31
CA VAL A 4 -15.69 -51.29 -30.23
C VAL A 4 -14.91 -50.31 -29.33
N GLU A 5 -13.58 -50.41 -29.24
CA GLU A 5 -12.52 -49.69 -29.99
C GLU A 5 -12.21 -48.26 -29.54
N ALA A 6 -10.91 -48.02 -29.34
CA ALA A 6 -10.28 -46.72 -29.16
C ALA A 6 -10.14 -46.01 -30.52
N VAL A 7 -10.35 -44.70 -30.55
CA VAL A 7 -9.87 -43.82 -31.62
C VAL A 7 -8.83 -42.87 -31.06
N THR A 8 -7.73 -42.81 -31.79
CA THR A 8 -6.50 -42.09 -31.54
C THR A 8 -6.56 -40.65 -32.06
N THR A 9 -5.69 -39.80 -31.49
CA THR A 9 -4.97 -38.68 -32.12
C THR A 9 -5.74 -37.48 -32.69
N ASN A 10 -5.55 -36.30 -32.07
CA ASN A 10 -4.96 -35.16 -32.79
C ASN A 10 -4.26 -34.17 -31.83
N ARG A 11 -3.02 -33.79 -32.13
CA ARG A 11 -2.24 -32.68 -31.55
C ARG A 11 -1.69 -31.86 -32.73
N PRO A 12 -1.33 -30.57 -32.62
CA PRO A 12 -1.79 -29.46 -31.78
C PRO A 12 -2.41 -28.35 -32.66
N ARG A 13 -3.19 -27.41 -32.08
CA ARG A 13 -3.29 -26.06 -32.66
C ARG A 13 -2.65 -25.10 -31.69
N GLY A 14 -1.45 -24.64 -32.06
CA GLY A 14 -0.73 -23.60 -31.34
C GLY A 14 -1.56 -22.32 -31.30
N GLY A 15 -2.09 -22.02 -30.13
CA GLY A 15 -2.32 -20.67 -29.65
C GLY A 15 -1.46 -20.49 -28.39
N PRO A 16 -1.07 -19.27 -28.00
CA PRO A 16 -0.42 -19.06 -26.72
C PRO A 16 -1.36 -19.62 -25.65
N VAL A 17 -0.98 -20.73 -25.05
CA VAL A 17 -1.60 -21.26 -23.84
C VAL A 17 -1.45 -20.15 -22.81
N ASP A 18 -2.58 -19.50 -22.55
CA ASP A 18 -2.68 -18.47 -21.52
C ASP A 18 -2.17 -19.10 -20.23
N ARG A 19 -1.14 -18.50 -19.66
CA ARG A 19 -0.36 -19.05 -18.54
C ARG A 19 -1.20 -19.24 -17.27
N LEU A 20 -2.48 -18.88 -17.31
CA LEU A 20 -3.45 -18.95 -16.23
C LEU A 20 -4.05 -20.34 -15.98
N GLU A 21 -4.08 -21.25 -16.97
CA GLU A 21 -4.87 -22.50 -16.81
C GLU A 21 -4.09 -23.72 -16.28
N THR A 22 -2.79 -23.61 -16.00
CA THR A 22 -1.99 -24.74 -15.48
C THR A 22 -1.86 -24.81 -13.96
N ALA A 23 -2.39 -23.83 -13.21
CA ALA A 23 -2.28 -23.80 -11.74
C ALA A 23 -3.46 -24.44 -10.98
N ALA A 24 -4.49 -24.90 -11.69
CA ALA A 24 -5.72 -25.42 -11.06
C ALA A 24 -5.65 -26.90 -10.63
N VAL A 25 -4.54 -27.60 -10.85
CA VAL A 25 -4.45 -29.06 -10.63
C VAL A 25 -3.94 -29.44 -9.22
N LEU A 26 -3.51 -28.49 -8.38
CA LEU A 26 -2.90 -28.79 -7.07
C LEU A 26 -3.42 -27.93 -5.90
N GLY A 27 -4.71 -27.56 -5.88
CA GLY A 27 -5.41 -27.19 -4.64
C GLY A 27 -4.84 -26.02 -3.79
N GLY A 28 -3.90 -25.24 -4.31
CA GLY A 28 -3.35 -24.05 -3.67
C GLY A 28 -3.63 -22.84 -4.56
N VAL A 29 -4.77 -22.19 -4.37
CA VAL A 29 -4.99 -20.88 -4.98
C VAL A 29 -4.01 -19.94 -4.27
N ASP A 30 -2.96 -19.50 -4.97
CA ASP A 30 -2.10 -18.42 -4.50
C ASP A 30 -2.98 -17.27 -4.02
N ALA A 31 -2.74 -16.80 -2.79
CA ALA A 31 -3.50 -15.69 -2.23
C ALA A 31 -3.48 -14.52 -3.22
N PRO A 32 -4.61 -13.82 -3.45
CA PRO A 32 -4.66 -12.76 -4.43
C PRO A 32 -3.69 -11.64 -4.05
N LYS A 33 -2.58 -11.52 -4.79
CA LYS A 33 -1.57 -10.47 -4.63
C LYS A 33 -2.16 -9.14 -5.12
N ILE A 34 -2.54 -8.28 -4.18
CA ILE A 34 -3.07 -6.93 -4.47
C ILE A 34 -1.95 -5.92 -4.29
N SER A 35 -1.58 -5.19 -5.36
CA SER A 35 -0.60 -4.10 -5.28
C SER A 35 -1.11 -2.90 -4.49
N LEU A 36 -0.22 -2.04 -4.00
CA LEU A 36 -0.57 -0.80 -3.29
C LEU A 36 -1.52 0.09 -4.11
N THR A 37 -1.27 0.20 -5.41
CA THR A 37 -2.13 0.96 -6.33
C THR A 37 -3.50 0.30 -6.47
N LYS A 38 -3.55 -1.03 -6.69
CA LYS A 38 -4.81 -1.78 -6.74
C LYS A 38 -5.57 -1.78 -5.41
N ALA A 39 -4.86 -1.73 -4.29
CA ALA A 39 -5.44 -1.61 -2.96
C ALA A 39 -6.14 -0.25 -2.80
N LEU A 40 -5.54 0.83 -3.29
CA LEU A 40 -6.18 2.15 -3.33
C LEU A 40 -7.44 2.15 -4.20
N ASP A 41 -7.40 1.51 -5.38
CA ASP A 41 -8.58 1.41 -6.24
C ASP A 41 -9.71 0.62 -5.59
N ALA A 42 -9.37 -0.53 -5.00
CA ALA A 42 -10.31 -1.34 -4.24
C ALA A 42 -10.91 -0.57 -3.05
N TYR A 43 -10.10 0.24 -2.36
CA TYR A 43 -10.51 1.00 -1.18
C TYR A 43 -11.73 1.88 -1.44
N TRP A 44 -11.84 2.50 -2.63
CA TRP A 44 -13.00 3.34 -2.96
C TRP A 44 -14.32 2.57 -3.00
N THR A 45 -14.28 1.35 -3.52
CA THR A 45 -15.46 0.48 -3.57
C THR A 45 -15.83 -0.06 -2.20
N LEU A 46 -14.83 -0.29 -1.33
CA LEU A 46 -14.98 -0.87 0.00
C LEU A 46 -15.41 0.16 1.06
N THR A 47 -15.29 1.45 0.77
CA THR A 47 -15.57 2.55 1.72
C THR A 47 -16.69 3.46 1.24
N LYS A 48 -17.60 2.94 0.41
CA LYS A 48 -18.76 3.69 -0.08
C LYS A 48 -19.61 4.26 1.07
N ASP A 49 -19.71 3.54 2.18
CA ASP A 49 -20.35 3.99 3.42
C ASP A 49 -19.80 5.34 3.91
N LYS A 50 -18.50 5.59 3.76
CA LYS A 50 -17.83 6.83 4.17
C LYS A 50 -18.03 7.99 3.19
N THR A 51 -18.60 7.73 2.02
CA THR A 51 -18.75 8.71 0.94
C THR A 51 -20.20 9.01 0.57
N LEU A 52 -21.17 8.24 1.09
CA LEU A 52 -22.60 8.52 0.94
C LEU A 52 -22.96 9.93 1.43
N GLY A 53 -23.75 10.65 0.62
CA GLY A 53 -24.27 11.98 0.95
C GLY A 53 -23.26 13.14 0.85
N LYS A 54 -22.01 12.89 0.42
CA LYS A 54 -21.02 13.96 0.24
C LYS A 54 -21.15 14.65 -1.11
N SER A 55 -20.89 15.96 -1.14
CA SER A 55 -20.74 16.70 -2.39
C SER A 55 -19.46 16.31 -3.13
N GLU A 56 -19.38 16.63 -4.42
CA GLU A 56 -18.20 16.32 -5.24
C GLU A 56 -16.91 16.93 -4.67
N ASP A 57 -16.96 18.18 -4.19
CA ASP A 57 -15.80 18.84 -3.60
C ASP A 57 -15.38 18.19 -2.27
N GLN A 58 -16.34 17.76 -1.44
CA GLN A 58 -16.04 16.98 -0.24
C GLN A 58 -15.39 15.64 -0.58
N LEU A 59 -15.85 14.96 -1.62
CA LEU A 59 -15.25 13.71 -2.11
C LEU A 59 -13.83 13.94 -2.64
N ARG A 60 -13.59 15.03 -3.38
CA ARG A 60 -12.26 15.40 -3.87
C ARG A 60 -11.28 15.65 -2.71
N ARG A 61 -11.68 16.47 -1.74
CA ARG A 61 -10.86 16.75 -0.54
C ARG A 61 -10.61 15.50 0.31
N TRP A 62 -11.56 14.55 0.31
CA TRP A 62 -11.42 13.29 1.04
C TRP A 62 -10.53 12.26 0.33
N ARG A 63 -10.57 12.22 -1.01
CA ARG A 63 -9.76 11.30 -1.84
C ARG A 63 -8.31 11.75 -1.95
N ASN A 64 -8.07 13.04 -2.22
CA ASN A 64 -6.74 13.56 -2.56
C ASN A 64 -5.65 13.23 -1.52
N PRO A 65 -5.89 13.33 -0.19
CA PRO A 65 -4.87 12.98 0.79
C PRO A 65 -4.43 11.51 0.73
N ARG A 66 -5.36 10.58 0.48
CA ARG A 66 -5.08 9.15 0.36
C ARG A 66 -4.35 8.83 -0.94
N VAL A 67 -4.80 9.42 -2.05
CA VAL A 67 -4.13 9.30 -3.35
C VAL A 67 -2.69 9.78 -3.25
N LYS A 68 -2.48 10.97 -2.68
CA LYS A 68 -1.15 11.54 -2.49
C LYS A 68 -0.30 10.67 -1.57
N ALA A 69 -0.89 10.10 -0.52
CA ALA A 69 -0.14 9.27 0.41
C ALA A 69 0.33 7.95 -0.18
N VAL A 70 -0.55 7.24 -0.89
CA VAL A 70 -0.18 5.99 -1.57
C VAL A 70 0.79 6.26 -2.71
N LYS A 71 0.58 7.32 -3.51
CA LYS A 71 1.50 7.69 -4.59
C LYS A 71 2.92 7.97 -4.07
N ASN A 72 3.04 8.66 -2.95
CA ASN A 72 4.34 8.91 -2.34
C ASN A 72 4.99 7.60 -1.85
N LEU A 73 4.24 6.72 -1.20
CA LEU A 73 4.74 5.43 -0.76
C LEU A 73 5.27 4.60 -1.94
N VAL A 74 4.45 4.44 -2.99
CA VAL A 74 4.83 3.75 -4.23
C VAL A 74 6.05 4.38 -4.88
N GLY A 75 6.20 5.71 -4.79
CA GLY A 75 7.38 6.40 -5.30
C GLY A 75 8.69 6.10 -4.53
N VAL A 76 8.60 5.65 -3.28
CA VAL A 76 9.76 5.29 -2.46
C VAL A 76 10.08 3.80 -2.57
N ILE A 77 9.08 2.93 -2.34
CA ILE A 77 9.29 1.47 -2.22
C ILE A 77 8.84 0.66 -3.44
N GLY A 78 8.26 1.31 -4.46
CA GLY A 78 7.66 0.67 -5.63
C GLY A 78 6.20 0.20 -5.41
N ASP A 79 5.54 -0.24 -6.49
CA ASP A 79 4.17 -0.78 -6.44
C ASP A 79 4.15 -2.26 -6.01
N LYS A 80 4.62 -2.52 -4.79
CA LYS A 80 4.64 -3.85 -4.18
C LYS A 80 3.23 -4.37 -3.87
N SER A 81 3.07 -5.69 -3.79
CA SER A 81 1.86 -6.27 -3.22
C SER A 81 1.75 -6.02 -1.72
N LEU A 82 0.53 -5.94 -1.17
CA LEU A 82 0.30 -5.73 0.27
C LEU A 82 0.99 -6.78 1.15
N GLU A 83 1.22 -7.97 0.62
CA GLU A 83 1.92 -9.07 1.30
C GLU A 83 3.44 -8.86 1.32
N GLU A 84 3.99 -8.22 0.29
CA GLU A 84 5.42 -7.95 0.14
C GLU A 84 5.88 -6.68 0.86
N VAL A 85 4.96 -5.86 1.36
CA VAL A 85 5.32 -4.64 2.12
C VAL A 85 5.87 -5.06 3.48
N THR A 86 7.17 -4.81 3.69
CA THR A 86 7.88 -5.20 4.92
C THR A 86 7.91 -4.06 5.95
N GLY A 87 8.48 -4.34 7.13
CA GLY A 87 8.80 -3.31 8.11
C GLY A 87 9.90 -2.35 7.62
N ASP A 88 10.89 -2.88 6.90
CA ASP A 88 12.02 -2.11 6.36
C ASP A 88 11.54 -1.11 5.30
N ASP A 89 10.60 -1.52 4.44
CA ASP A 89 9.93 -0.61 3.50
C ASP A 89 9.28 0.59 4.21
N MET A 90 8.70 0.36 5.38
CA MET A 90 8.08 1.43 6.17
C MET A 90 9.12 2.32 6.87
N LEU A 91 10.31 1.80 7.17
CA LEU A 91 11.44 2.57 7.69
C LEU A 91 12.05 3.44 6.58
N GLU A 92 12.26 2.90 5.38
CA GLU A 92 12.71 3.67 4.22
C GLU A 92 11.76 4.83 3.91
N PHE A 93 10.45 4.56 3.95
CA PHE A 93 9.44 5.61 3.76
C PHE A 93 9.47 6.67 4.87
N ARG A 94 9.76 6.28 6.11
CA ARG A 94 9.92 7.21 7.24
C ARG A 94 11.15 8.10 7.04
N ASP A 95 12.27 7.53 6.63
CA ASP A 95 13.53 8.27 6.46
C ASP A 95 13.42 9.25 5.30
N TRP A 96 12.82 8.84 4.18
CA TRP A 96 12.45 9.74 3.08
C TRP A 96 11.58 10.93 3.54
N TRP A 97 10.66 10.70 4.49
CA TRP A 97 9.85 11.77 5.06
C TRP A 97 10.64 12.73 5.94
N MET A 98 11.61 12.22 6.71
CA MET A 98 12.48 13.05 7.55
C MET A 98 13.33 13.98 6.70
N GLU A 99 13.98 13.47 5.66
CA GLU A 99 14.73 14.28 4.69
C GLU A 99 13.85 15.34 4.03
N ARG A 100 12.61 14.97 3.70
CA ARG A 100 11.65 15.91 3.11
C ARG A 100 11.24 17.01 4.08
N ILE A 101 11.06 16.69 5.36
CA ILE A 101 10.74 17.67 6.41
C ILE A 101 11.86 18.70 6.53
N GLU A 102 13.10 18.23 6.57
CA GLU A 102 14.29 19.10 6.67
C GLU A 102 14.43 20.00 5.43
N ARG A 103 14.29 19.44 4.23
CA ARG A 103 14.46 20.17 2.97
C ARG A 103 13.34 21.19 2.70
N GLU A 104 12.09 20.84 3.00
CA GLU A 104 10.91 21.65 2.64
C GLU A 104 10.36 22.46 3.82
N GLY A 105 10.98 22.40 5.00
CA GLY A 105 10.52 23.10 6.20
C GLY A 105 9.12 22.63 6.67
N LEU A 106 8.79 21.36 6.45
CA LEU A 106 7.47 20.81 6.80
C LEU A 106 7.41 20.41 8.27
N THR A 107 6.21 20.41 8.85
CA THR A 107 6.03 19.90 10.21
C THR A 107 5.98 18.37 10.24
N PRO A 108 6.47 17.71 11.31
CA PRO A 108 6.32 16.25 11.49
C PRO A 108 4.86 15.76 11.44
N ASN A 109 3.91 16.62 11.82
CA ASN A 109 2.47 16.33 11.73
C ASN A 109 2.04 16.06 10.27
N SER A 110 2.74 16.62 9.29
CA SER A 110 2.47 16.38 7.87
C SER A 110 2.75 14.93 7.50
N GLY A 111 3.89 14.36 7.90
CA GLY A 111 4.22 12.94 7.64
C GLY A 111 3.25 11.97 8.34
N ASN A 112 2.86 12.27 9.58
CA ASN A 112 1.91 11.44 10.32
C ASN A 112 0.56 11.29 9.61
N LYS A 113 0.04 12.35 8.97
CA LYS A 113 -1.22 12.28 8.21
C LYS A 113 -1.13 11.26 7.07
N TYR A 114 0.02 11.16 6.41
CA TYR A 114 0.21 10.23 5.29
C TYR A 114 0.18 8.79 5.79
N LEU A 115 0.85 8.50 6.89
CA LEU A 115 0.87 7.16 7.49
C LEU A 115 -0.51 6.73 7.99
N ILE A 116 -1.30 7.67 8.54
CA ILE A 116 -2.70 7.42 8.89
C ILE A 116 -3.49 7.02 7.64
N HIS A 117 -3.34 7.74 6.53
CA HIS A 117 -4.06 7.45 5.28
C HIS A 117 -3.63 6.12 4.65
N ILE A 118 -2.33 5.85 4.58
CA ILE A 118 -1.78 4.58 4.09
C ILE A 118 -2.30 3.43 4.97
N GLY A 119 -2.20 3.58 6.29
CA GLY A 119 -2.68 2.58 7.23
C GLY A 119 -4.18 2.32 7.13
N ASP A 120 -5.01 3.36 6.96
CA ASP A 120 -6.44 3.22 6.73
C ASP A 120 -6.74 2.43 5.43
N VAL A 121 -6.01 2.72 4.35
CA VAL A 121 -6.15 2.00 3.08
C VAL A 121 -5.77 0.52 3.24
N MET A 122 -4.56 0.23 3.70
CA MET A 122 -4.04 -1.14 3.82
C MET A 122 -4.90 -1.97 4.79
N LYS A 123 -5.24 -1.43 5.96
CA LYS A 123 -6.07 -2.14 6.96
C LYS A 123 -7.48 -2.38 6.45
N THR A 124 -8.08 -1.43 5.76
CA THR A 124 -9.43 -1.59 5.22
C THR A 124 -9.45 -2.67 4.14
N VAL A 125 -8.50 -2.66 3.21
CA VAL A 125 -8.43 -3.67 2.15
C VAL A 125 -8.16 -5.06 2.74
N ASN A 126 -7.19 -5.18 3.65
CA ASN A 126 -6.88 -6.45 4.32
C ASN A 126 -8.10 -7.03 5.04
N ARG A 127 -8.82 -6.20 5.83
CA ARG A 127 -10.00 -6.62 6.58
C ARG A 127 -11.17 -6.98 5.66
N MET A 128 -11.53 -6.10 4.73
CA MET A 128 -12.75 -6.25 3.94
C MET A 128 -12.62 -7.32 2.86
N LYS A 129 -11.41 -7.57 2.34
CA LYS A 129 -11.12 -8.68 1.43
C LYS A 129 -10.69 -9.97 2.13
N ARG A 130 -10.65 -9.98 3.47
CA ARG A 130 -10.30 -11.16 4.30
C ARG A 130 -8.95 -11.77 3.91
N LEU A 131 -7.95 -10.93 3.64
CA LEU A 131 -6.65 -11.39 3.16
C LEU A 131 -5.81 -12.04 4.27
N GLY A 132 -6.11 -11.76 5.54
CA GLY A 132 -5.41 -12.37 6.68
C GLY A 132 -3.94 -11.94 6.81
N LEU A 133 -3.55 -10.83 6.17
CA LEU A 133 -2.17 -10.37 6.15
C LEU A 133 -1.77 -9.73 7.49
N VAL A 134 -0.55 -9.99 7.93
CA VAL A 134 0.08 -9.25 9.02
C VAL A 134 0.74 -8.02 8.43
N LEU A 135 0.04 -6.88 8.51
CA LEU A 135 0.56 -5.62 7.97
C LEU A 135 1.65 -5.03 8.89
N PRO A 136 2.69 -4.41 8.31
CA PRO A 136 3.73 -3.76 9.10
C PRO A 136 3.16 -2.61 9.95
N ARG A 137 3.84 -2.32 11.06
CA ARG A 137 3.46 -1.23 11.97
C ARG A 137 3.78 0.11 11.30
N LEU A 138 2.75 0.86 10.94
CA LEU A 138 2.91 2.25 10.51
C LEU A 138 3.06 3.17 11.73
N CYS A 139 4.28 3.53 12.10
CA CYS A 139 4.58 4.51 13.15
C CYS A 139 5.70 5.47 12.70
N CYS A 140 5.49 6.78 12.85
CA CYS A 140 6.56 7.79 12.66
C CYS A 140 6.69 8.74 13.85
N ALA A 141 5.75 8.76 14.81
CA ALA A 141 5.64 9.88 15.75
C ALA A 141 6.17 9.63 17.17
N LYS A 142 6.39 8.39 17.60
CA LYS A 142 6.60 8.13 19.04
C LYS A 142 8.07 8.15 19.49
N GLU A 143 9.04 8.05 18.59
CA GLU A 143 10.46 7.99 18.96
C GLU A 143 11.25 9.31 18.75
N VAL A 144 10.71 10.30 18.03
CA VAL A 144 11.45 11.55 17.74
C VAL A 144 11.39 12.57 18.89
N ARG A 145 11.00 12.17 20.11
CA ARG A 145 11.13 13.01 21.31
C ARG A 145 12.46 12.83 22.04
N GLY A 146 13.34 11.93 21.59
CA GLY A 146 14.59 11.60 22.30
C GLY A 146 15.89 11.80 21.53
N ALA A 147 15.88 12.25 20.28
CA ALA A 147 17.09 12.22 19.43
C ALA A 147 17.38 13.54 18.70
N LEU A 148 17.32 14.67 19.42
CA LEU A 148 18.12 15.83 19.03
C LEU A 148 19.12 16.09 20.16
N PRO A 149 20.43 15.91 19.96
CA PRO A 149 21.39 16.40 20.92
C PRO A 149 21.21 17.92 21.01
N LEU A 150 20.91 18.40 22.22
CA LEU A 150 20.99 19.82 22.55
C LEU A 150 22.46 20.22 22.43
N SER A 151 22.88 20.66 21.25
CA SER A 151 24.15 21.35 21.07
C SER A 151 24.13 22.58 22.00
N PRO A 152 25.09 22.76 22.92
CA PRO A 152 25.09 23.89 23.85
C PRO A 152 25.30 25.27 23.19
N ASP A 153 25.62 25.32 21.89
CA ASP A 153 26.17 26.52 21.24
C ASP A 153 25.17 27.39 20.46
N ALA A 154 23.86 27.17 20.59
CA ALA A 154 22.87 28.10 20.03
C ALA A 154 22.60 29.31 20.94
N LEU A 155 23.66 30.02 21.36
CA LEU A 155 23.56 31.35 21.96
C LEU A 155 23.39 32.40 20.85
N ILE A 156 22.15 32.70 20.50
CA ILE A 156 21.82 33.90 19.72
C ILE A 156 21.98 35.12 20.66
N PRO A 157 22.84 36.11 20.36
CA PRO A 157 22.96 37.30 21.21
C PRO A 157 21.67 38.12 21.11
N ARG A 158 21.03 38.38 22.24
CA ARG A 158 19.93 39.35 22.31
C ARG A 158 20.51 40.75 22.06
N ALA A 159 20.10 41.36 20.95
CA ALA A 159 20.32 42.78 20.72
C ALA A 159 19.62 43.59 21.82
N ARG A 160 20.33 44.63 22.27
CA ARG A 160 20.00 45.52 23.39
C ARG A 160 18.98 46.58 22.99
#